data_AF-A0A1W9X6J3-F1
#
_entry.id   AF-A0A1W9X6J3-F1
#
_cell.length_a   1.000
_cell.length_b   1.000
_cell.length_c   1.000
_cell.angle_alpha   90.00
_cell.angle_beta   90.00
_cell.angle_gamma   90.00
#
_symmetry.space_group_name_H-M   'P 1'
#
loop_
_entity.id
_entity.type
_entity.pdbx_description
1 polymer ?
#
loop_
_entity_poly.entity_id
_entity_poly.type
_entity_poly.pdbx_seq_one_letter_code
_entity_poly.pdbx_strand_id
1 'polypeptide(L)'
;MIIKHFKVTHLNQNDALNFDLRFNEDINVLTGKNGSGKTTLLKLIWYLISGNIDRMIFFMNEEALFEEILIETNTFSLNIRRAETEGFSQKNISVRWNIGKGEQHISIEAYAENGFYQFLNKEILNRSPNFSLAGVQTLVWQEFGRSQRFIVE
;
A
#
# COMPACT_ATOMS: atom_id res chain seq x y z
N MET A 1 4.89 -14.25 7.40
CA MET A 1 4.02 -13.77 6.30
C MET A 1 4.86 -13.72 5.04
N ILE A 2 4.32 -14.17 3.91
CA ILE A 2 4.94 -14.19 2.58
C ILE A 2 4.02 -13.42 1.63
N ILE A 3 4.56 -12.47 0.88
CA ILE A 3 3.83 -11.74 -0.17
C ILE A 3 3.85 -12.60 -1.43
N LYS A 4 2.69 -12.78 -2.08
CA LYS A 4 2.53 -13.57 -3.30
C LYS A 4 2.32 -12.68 -4.52
N HIS A 5 1.50 -11.65 -4.36
CA HIS A 5 1.10 -10.76 -5.46
C HIS A 5 0.99 -9.33 -4.94
N PHE A 6 1.48 -8.38 -5.73
CA PHE A 6 1.24 -6.96 -5.55
C PHE A 6 0.87 -6.36 -6.89
N LYS A 7 -0.19 -5.55 -6.92
CA LYS A 7 -0.61 -4.84 -8.11
C LYS A 7 -0.91 -3.38 -7.76
N VAL A 8 -0.51 -2.47 -8.62
CA VAL A 8 -0.97 -1.07 -8.59
C VAL A 8 -1.21 -0.58 -10.02
N THR A 9 -2.32 0.10 -10.25
CA THR A 9 -2.68 0.62 -11.58
C THR A 9 -2.76 2.13 -11.62
N HIS A 10 -2.41 2.69 -12.78
CA HIS A 10 -2.45 4.12 -13.06
C HIS A 10 -1.67 4.96 -12.03
N LEU A 11 -0.49 4.47 -11.61
CA LEU A 11 0.32 5.17 -10.61
C LEU A 11 0.77 6.55 -11.13
N ASN A 12 0.58 7.57 -10.31
CA ASN A 12 0.73 8.99 -10.67
C ASN A 12 -0.08 9.38 -11.92
N GLN A 13 -1.29 8.82 -12.09
CA GLN A 13 -2.16 9.04 -13.26
C GLN A 13 -1.45 8.77 -14.59
N ASN A 14 -0.56 7.78 -14.60
CA ASN A 14 0.22 7.42 -15.77
C ASN A 14 -0.11 5.99 -16.20
N ASP A 15 -0.72 5.86 -17.39
CA ASP A 15 -1.08 4.57 -18.00
C ASP A 15 0.13 3.68 -18.28
N ALA A 16 1.34 4.24 -18.35
CA ALA A 16 2.57 3.47 -18.48
C ALA A 16 3.10 2.93 -17.14
N LEU A 17 2.57 3.40 -16.00
CA LEU A 17 2.99 2.99 -14.65
C LEU A 17 1.97 2.04 -14.02
N ASN A 18 1.69 0.96 -14.73
CA ASN A 18 0.94 -0.19 -14.25
C ASN A 18 1.91 -1.29 -13.82
N PHE A 19 1.82 -1.74 -12.57
CA PHE A 19 2.68 -2.78 -12.03
C PHE A 19 1.84 -3.97 -11.55
N ASP A 20 2.17 -5.16 -12.06
CA ASP A 20 1.58 -6.44 -11.65
C ASP A 20 2.74 -7.39 -11.33
N LEU A 21 3.06 -7.51 -10.04
CA LEU A 21 4.25 -8.18 -9.53
C LEU A 21 3.86 -9.47 -8.81
N ARG A 22 4.26 -10.61 -9.38
CA ARG A 22 4.19 -11.92 -8.70
C ARG A 22 5.53 -12.22 -8.05
N PHE A 23 5.49 -12.46 -6.74
CA PHE A 23 6.69 -12.67 -5.95
C PHE A 23 7.12 -14.13 -5.98
N ASN A 24 8.42 -14.34 -6.12
CA ASN A 24 9.09 -15.60 -5.85
C ASN A 24 9.24 -15.79 -4.33
N GLU A 25 9.21 -17.04 -3.84
CA GLU A 25 9.33 -17.33 -2.41
C GLU A 25 10.75 -17.06 -1.86
N ASP A 26 11.77 -17.09 -2.72
CA ASP A 26 13.17 -16.94 -2.33
C ASP A 26 13.66 -15.50 -2.48
N ILE A 27 13.93 -15.05 -3.72
CA ILE A 27 14.56 -13.76 -4.01
C ILE A 27 13.77 -13.02 -5.09
N ASN A 28 13.50 -11.74 -4.83
CA ASN A 28 12.87 -10.82 -5.77
C ASN A 28 13.79 -9.61 -5.95
N VAL A 29 14.09 -9.24 -7.18
CA VAL A 29 14.95 -8.10 -7.50
C VAL A 29 14.13 -7.03 -8.22
N LEU A 30 14.02 -5.86 -7.60
CA LEU A 30 13.36 -4.69 -8.20
C LEU A 30 14.43 -3.74 -8.78
N THR A 31 14.48 -3.65 -10.11
CA THR A 31 15.43 -2.78 -10.84
C THR A 31 14.71 -1.89 -11.86
N GLY A 32 15.38 -0.84 -12.33
CA GLY A 32 14.83 0.14 -13.26
C GLY A 32 15.51 1.51 -13.14
N LYS A 33 15.26 2.40 -14.10
CA LYS A 33 15.82 3.76 -14.12
C LYS A 33 15.38 4.58 -12.89
N ASN A 34 16.10 5.64 -12.57
CA ASN A 34 15.66 6.61 -11.55
C ASN A 34 14.30 7.21 -11.95
N GLY A 35 13.44 7.43 -10.96
CA GLY A 35 12.06 7.89 -11.19
C GLY A 35 11.08 6.83 -11.71
N SER A 36 11.50 5.57 -11.93
CA SER A 36 10.61 4.51 -12.44
C SER A 36 9.60 3.95 -11.41
N GLY A 37 9.40 4.62 -10.28
CA GLY A 37 8.44 4.20 -9.25
C GLY A 37 8.91 3.15 -8.24
N LYS A 38 10.16 2.66 -8.29
CA LYS A 38 10.65 1.58 -7.39
C LYS A 38 10.40 1.86 -5.90
N THR A 39 10.83 3.02 -5.43
CA THR A 39 10.64 3.43 -4.03
C THR A 39 9.16 3.59 -3.67
N THR A 40 8.35 4.06 -4.61
CA THR A 40 6.90 4.16 -4.44
C THR A 40 6.26 2.78 -4.25
N LEU A 41 6.64 1.79 -5.07
CA LEU A 41 6.15 0.41 -4.93
C LEU A 41 6.52 -0.17 -3.56
N LEU A 42 7.77 0.03 -3.12
CA LEU A 42 8.21 -0.46 -1.80
C LEU A 42 7.47 0.23 -0.65
N LYS A 43 7.23 1.55 -0.73
CA LYS A 43 6.43 2.28 0.27
C LYS A 43 4.99 1.77 0.34
N LEU A 44 4.37 1.56 -0.83
CA LEU A 44 3.01 1.04 -0.93
C LEU A 44 2.88 -0.37 -0.33
N ILE A 45 3.78 -1.28 -0.70
CA ILE A 45 3.84 -2.62 -0.11
C ILE A 45 3.99 -2.52 1.42
N TRP A 46 4.90 -1.66 1.89
CA TRP A 46 5.14 -1.46 3.32
C TRP A 46 3.88 -1.00 4.05
N TYR A 47 3.18 0.03 3.56
CA TYR A 47 1.97 0.52 4.21
C TYR A 47 0.91 -0.57 4.38
N LEU A 48 0.75 -1.43 3.37
CA LEU A 48 -0.25 -2.50 3.40
C LEU A 48 0.13 -3.60 4.40
N ILE A 49 1.37 -4.08 4.39
CA ILE A 49 1.77 -5.22 5.24
C ILE A 49 1.98 -4.85 6.70
N SER A 50 2.27 -3.58 6.98
CA SER A 50 2.50 -3.07 8.33
C SER A 50 1.25 -2.46 8.98
N GLY A 51 0.07 -2.58 8.35
CA GLY A 51 -1.18 -2.04 8.88
C GLY A 51 -1.14 -0.52 9.05
N ASN A 52 -0.74 0.21 8.00
CA ASN A 52 -0.79 1.68 7.91
C ASN A 52 -1.74 2.10 6.77
N ILE A 53 -2.96 1.56 6.76
CA ILE A 53 -3.95 1.77 5.69
C ILE A 53 -4.35 3.24 5.59
N ASP A 54 -4.47 3.94 6.72
CA ASP A 54 -4.70 5.38 6.79
C ASP A 54 -3.64 6.17 5.99
N ARG A 55 -2.35 5.86 6.19
CA ARG A 55 -1.25 6.50 5.44
C ARG A 55 -1.28 6.14 3.96
N MET A 56 -1.63 4.90 3.62
CA MET A 56 -1.77 4.49 2.22
C MET A 56 -2.90 5.24 1.54
N ILE A 57 -4.06 5.40 2.20
CA ILE A 57 -5.19 6.18 1.68
C ILE A 57 -4.81 7.66 1.53
N PHE A 58 -4.12 8.24 2.51
CA PHE A 58 -3.59 9.60 2.37
C PHE A 58 -2.65 9.71 1.17
N PHE A 59 -1.66 8.81 1.08
CA PHE A 59 -0.70 8.76 -0.02
C PHE A 59 -1.38 8.61 -1.38
N MET A 60 -2.40 7.74 -1.48
CA MET A 60 -3.20 7.51 -2.67
C MET A 60 -3.90 8.77 -3.19
N ASN A 61 -4.23 9.70 -2.32
CA ASN A 61 -4.99 10.90 -2.69
C ASN A 61 -4.16 12.18 -2.76
N GLU A 62 -3.09 12.30 -1.97
CA GLU A 62 -2.35 13.55 -1.83
C GLU A 62 -0.95 13.51 -2.46
N GLU A 63 -0.29 12.35 -2.50
CA GLU A 63 1.12 12.23 -2.92
C GLU A 63 1.29 11.48 -4.25
N ALA A 64 0.66 10.32 -4.39
CA ALA A 64 0.72 9.49 -5.58
C ALA A 64 -0.66 8.96 -5.92
N LEU A 65 -1.26 9.54 -6.95
CA LEU A 65 -2.59 9.18 -7.42
C LEU A 65 -2.55 7.84 -8.15
N PHE A 66 -3.31 6.85 -7.68
CA PHE A 66 -3.51 5.56 -8.36
C PHE A 66 -4.97 5.11 -8.23
N GLU A 67 -5.39 4.18 -9.08
CA GLU A 67 -6.79 3.75 -9.17
C GLU A 67 -7.08 2.47 -8.38
N GLU A 68 -6.18 1.49 -8.45
CA GLU A 68 -6.28 0.22 -7.76
C GLU A 68 -4.95 -0.10 -7.11
N ILE A 69 -5.00 -0.63 -5.90
CA ILE A 69 -3.90 -1.32 -5.26
C ILE A 69 -4.38 -2.65 -4.69
N LEU A 70 -3.61 -3.70 -4.91
CA LEU A 70 -3.88 -5.04 -4.42
C LEU A 70 -2.62 -5.64 -3.83
N ILE A 71 -2.78 -6.34 -2.71
CA ILE A 71 -1.77 -7.22 -2.16
C ILE A 71 -2.41 -8.55 -1.76
N GLU A 72 -1.73 -9.63 -2.11
CA GLU A 72 -2.05 -10.97 -1.65
C GLU A 72 -0.85 -11.53 -0.93
N THR A 73 -1.10 -12.05 0.26
CA THR A 73 -0.12 -12.76 1.07
C THR A 73 -0.63 -14.17 1.37
N ASN A 74 0.18 -14.97 2.04
CA ASN A 74 -0.28 -16.26 2.54
C ASN A 74 -1.24 -16.17 3.75
N THR A 75 -1.44 -14.99 4.35
CA THR A 75 -2.28 -14.80 5.55
C THR A 75 -3.46 -13.86 5.36
N PHE A 76 -3.39 -12.95 4.39
CA PHE A 76 -4.48 -12.06 4.01
C PHE A 76 -4.39 -11.58 2.56
N SER A 77 -5.51 -11.10 2.03
CA SER A 77 -5.55 -10.27 0.81
C SER A 77 -6.29 -8.97 1.07
N LEU A 78 -5.90 -7.92 0.34
CA LEU A 78 -6.51 -6.60 0.38
C LEU A 78 -6.47 -6.00 -1.03
N ASN A 79 -7.61 -5.50 -1.49
CA ASN A 79 -7.77 -4.79 -2.75
C ASN A 79 -8.54 -3.49 -2.47
N ILE A 80 -7.95 -2.36 -2.83
CA ILE A 80 -8.51 -1.03 -2.62
C ILE A 80 -8.57 -0.35 -3.98
N ARG A 81 -9.75 0.14 -4.34
CA ARG A 81 -10.00 0.81 -5.61
C ARG A 81 -10.73 2.12 -5.39
N ARG A 82 -10.43 3.12 -6.20
CA ARG A 82 -11.29 4.29 -6.34
C ARG A 82 -12.63 3.86 -6.91
N ALA A 83 -13.73 4.30 -6.30
CA ALA A 83 -15.05 4.10 -6.87
C ALA A 83 -15.25 5.09 -8.00
N GLU A 84 -15.62 4.61 -9.19
CA GLU A 84 -16.13 5.47 -10.26
C GLU A 84 -17.40 6.15 -9.74
N THR A 85 -17.32 7.46 -9.51
CA THR A 85 -18.50 8.24 -9.14
C THR A 85 -18.83 9.16 -10.30
N GLU A 86 -20.01 8.99 -10.89
CA GLU A 86 -20.61 10.05 -11.71
C GLU A 86 -20.99 11.20 -10.76
N GLY A 87 -20.29 12.33 -10.87
CA GLY A 87 -20.54 13.53 -10.06
C GLY A 87 -19.40 13.90 -9.11
N PHE A 88 -19.38 15.17 -8.71
CA PHE A 88 -18.26 15.93 -8.12
C PHE A 88 -17.75 15.54 -6.70
N SER A 89 -17.74 14.25 -6.33
CA SER A 89 -17.10 13.80 -5.09
C SER A 89 -16.19 12.58 -5.32
N GLN A 90 -14.95 12.83 -5.77
CA GLN A 90 -13.88 11.85 -5.96
C GLN A 90 -13.32 11.26 -4.65
N LYS A 91 -14.17 10.95 -3.66
CA LYS A 91 -13.73 10.53 -2.34
C LYS A 91 -14.09 9.09 -1.98
N ASN A 92 -14.90 8.41 -2.78
CA ASN A 92 -15.31 7.06 -2.45
C ASN A 92 -14.27 6.02 -2.87
N ILE A 93 -14.02 5.06 -1.99
CA ILE A 93 -13.18 3.90 -2.25
C ILE A 93 -13.98 2.63 -2.00
N SER A 94 -13.72 1.60 -2.79
CA SER A 94 -14.14 0.24 -2.49
C SER A 94 -12.95 -0.50 -1.89
N VAL A 95 -13.16 -1.16 -0.75
CA VAL A 95 -12.17 -1.97 -0.08
C VAL A 95 -12.68 -3.40 -0.02
N ARG A 96 -11.93 -4.35 -0.56
CA ARG A 96 -12.16 -5.80 -0.41
C ARG A 96 -11.01 -6.42 0.34
N TRP A 97 -11.30 -7.28 1.30
CA TRP A 97 -10.28 -7.93 2.12
C TRP A 97 -10.67 -9.35 2.48
N ASN A 98 -9.66 -10.20 2.71
CA ASN A 98 -9.85 -11.51 3.31
C ASN A 98 -8.76 -11.75 4.34
N ILE A 99 -9.16 -11.91 5.62
CA ILE A 99 -8.25 -12.15 6.75
C ILE A 99 -8.68 -13.44 7.47
N GLY A 100 -8.79 -14.53 6.71
CA GLY A 100 -9.16 -15.86 7.21
C GLY A 100 -10.63 -16.03 7.58
N LYS A 101 -11.48 -15.10 7.13
CA LYS A 101 -12.95 -15.11 7.37
C LYS A 101 -13.75 -15.14 6.05
N GLY A 102 -13.09 -15.46 4.94
CA GLY A 102 -13.65 -15.28 3.60
C GLY A 102 -13.49 -13.85 3.11
N GLU A 103 -13.81 -13.61 1.84
CA GLU A 103 -13.77 -12.28 1.25
C GLU A 103 -14.90 -11.41 1.81
N GLN A 104 -14.56 -10.18 2.15
CA GLN A 104 -15.45 -9.13 2.65
C GLN A 104 -15.27 -7.89 1.78
N HIS A 105 -16.28 -7.02 1.69
CA HIS A 105 -16.19 -5.78 0.93
C HIS A 105 -16.98 -4.65 1.59
N ILE A 106 -16.54 -3.41 1.37
CA ILE A 106 -17.22 -2.19 1.77
C ILE A 106 -16.91 -1.06 0.79
N SER A 107 -17.84 -0.12 0.63
CA SER A 107 -17.59 1.16 -0.03
C SER A 107 -17.71 2.28 1.00
N ILE A 108 -16.69 3.13 1.11
CA ILE A 108 -16.61 4.20 2.12
C ILE A 108 -16.03 5.48 1.52
N GLU A 109 -16.31 6.61 2.17
CA GLU A 109 -15.58 7.84 1.91
C GLU A 109 -14.15 7.74 2.49
N ALA A 110 -13.15 7.99 1.66
CA ALA A 110 -11.73 7.78 1.94
C ALA A 110 -11.26 8.52 3.20
N TYR A 111 -11.78 9.73 3.45
CA TYR A 111 -11.34 10.63 4.52
C TYR A 111 -12.29 10.73 5.71
N ALA A 112 -13.41 10.01 5.71
CA ALA A 112 -14.23 9.97 6.91
C ALA A 112 -13.43 9.30 8.03
N GLU A 113 -13.45 9.89 9.24
CA GLU A 113 -12.85 9.30 10.44
C GLU A 113 -13.49 7.93 10.69
N ASN A 114 -12.88 6.89 10.14
CA ASN A 114 -13.48 5.59 10.08
C ASN A 114 -12.68 4.64 10.97
N GLY A 115 -13.31 4.20 12.06
CA GLY A 115 -12.83 3.07 12.87
C GLY A 115 -12.54 1.82 12.03
N PHE A 116 -13.02 1.76 10.78
CA PHE A 116 -12.67 0.76 9.79
C PHE A 116 -11.17 0.66 9.50
N TYR A 117 -10.43 1.75 9.27
CA TYR A 117 -8.99 1.66 8.99
C TYR A 117 -8.22 1.18 10.22
N GLN A 118 -8.62 1.64 11.41
CA GLN A 118 -8.04 1.17 12.67
C GLN A 118 -8.30 -0.33 12.87
N PHE A 119 -9.51 -0.79 12.56
CA PHE A 119 -9.87 -2.19 12.55
C PHE A 119 -9.00 -2.99 11.56
N LEU A 120 -8.89 -2.57 10.30
CA LEU A 120 -8.07 -3.24 9.30
C LEU A 120 -6.59 -3.28 9.70
N ASN A 121 -6.04 -2.16 10.16
CA ASN A 121 -4.68 -2.07 10.66
C ASN A 121 -4.42 -3.10 11.75
N LYS A 122 -5.34 -3.21 12.73
CA LYS A 122 -5.26 -4.21 13.80
C LYS A 122 -5.32 -5.64 13.29
N GLU A 123 -6.27 -5.95 12.40
CA GLU A 123 -6.42 -7.30 11.85
C GLU A 123 -5.19 -7.72 11.01
N ILE A 124 -4.61 -6.80 10.22
CA ILE A 124 -3.37 -7.04 9.47
C ILE A 124 -2.20 -7.29 10.42
N LEU A 125 -2.00 -6.43 11.43
CA LEU A 125 -0.92 -6.57 12.40
C LEU A 125 -0.99 -7.90 13.17
N ASN A 126 -2.19 -8.37 13.51
CA ASN A 126 -2.41 -9.68 14.11
C ASN A 126 -1.94 -10.85 13.20
N ARG A 127 -1.87 -10.64 11.89
CA ARG A 127 -1.35 -11.62 10.91
C ARG A 127 0.10 -11.35 10.47
N SER A 128 0.68 -10.24 10.93
CA SER A 128 2.03 -9.76 10.61
C SER A 128 2.88 -9.59 11.89
N PRO A 129 3.12 -10.65 12.69
CA PRO A 129 3.73 -10.53 14.03
C PRO A 129 5.16 -9.94 14.03
N ASN A 130 5.89 -10.05 12.91
CA ASN A 130 7.24 -9.51 12.78
C ASN A 130 7.28 -8.00 12.49
N PHE A 131 6.14 -7.34 12.29
CA PHE A 131 6.04 -5.90 12.02
C PHE A 131 5.72 -5.06 13.26
N SER A 132 6.02 -5.57 14.46
CA SER A 132 5.83 -4.79 15.70
C SER A 132 6.57 -3.44 15.61
N LEU A 133 5.83 -2.38 15.92
CA LEU A 133 6.10 -0.98 15.56
C LEU A 133 7.48 -0.44 16.00
N ALA A 134 8.13 -1.07 16.98
CA ALA A 134 9.35 -0.56 17.59
C ALA A 134 10.63 -0.77 16.75
N GLY A 135 10.72 -1.84 15.95
CA GLY A 135 11.94 -2.17 15.20
C GLY A 135 11.97 -1.56 13.78
N VAL A 136 10.82 -1.51 13.12
CA VAL A 136 10.72 -1.12 11.71
C VAL A 136 10.62 0.40 11.54
N GLN A 137 9.99 1.13 12.48
CA GLN A 137 9.93 2.60 12.41
C GLN A 137 11.33 3.23 12.48
N THR A 138 12.22 2.72 13.32
CA THR A 138 13.57 3.30 13.49
C THR A 138 14.43 3.13 12.23
N LEU A 139 14.33 1.98 11.54
CA LEU A 139 15.07 1.72 10.30
C LEU A 139 14.55 2.58 9.14
N VAL A 140 13.23 2.70 9.01
CA VAL A 140 12.59 3.50 7.96
C VAL A 140 12.85 5.00 8.16
N TRP A 141 12.80 5.52 9.39
CA TRP A 141 13.17 6.92 9.65
C TRP A 141 14.65 7.23 9.38
N GLN A 142 15.57 6.28 9.64
CA GLN A 142 16.99 6.47 9.30
C GLN A 142 17.26 6.49 7.79
N GLU A 143 16.57 5.64 7.02
CA GLU A 143 16.78 5.53 5.57
C GLU A 143 16.04 6.62 4.77
N PHE A 144 14.80 6.95 5.14
CA PHE A 144 14.02 7.96 4.42
C PHE A 144 14.29 9.39 4.89
N GLY A 145 14.73 9.60 6.13
CA GLY A 145 15.10 10.91 6.67
C GLY A 145 16.47 11.44 6.24
N ARG A 146 17.31 10.59 5.60
CA ARG A 146 18.66 10.97 5.13
C ARG A 146 18.74 11.47 3.69
N SER A 147 17.61 11.58 2.97
CA SER A 147 17.59 12.02 1.56
C SER A 147 17.88 13.52 1.32
N GLN A 148 18.45 14.24 2.29
CA GLN A 148 18.91 15.62 2.16
C GLN A 148 20.30 15.77 2.79
N ARG A 149 21.36 15.30 2.11
CA ARG A 149 22.74 15.80 2.22
C ARG A 149 23.57 15.17 1.09
N PHE A 150 23.55 15.82 -0.07
CA PHE A 150 24.57 15.60 -1.09
C PHE A 150 25.86 16.30 -0.63
N ILE A 151 26.93 15.54 -0.44
CA ILE A 151 28.28 16.05 -0.65
C ILE A 151 28.60 15.73 -2.11
N VAL A 152 28.83 16.78 -2.89
CA VAL A 152 29.36 16.71 -4.24
C VAL A 152 30.88 16.61 -4.09
N GLU A 153 31.46 15.52 -4.57
CA GLU A 153 32.83 15.53 -5.10
C GLU A 153 32.74 15.59 -6.63
#